data_AF-A0A250KX11-F1
#
_entry.id   AF-A0A250KX11-F1
#
_cell.length_a   1.000
_cell.length_b   1.000
_cell.length_c   1.000
_cell.angle_alpha   90.00
_cell.angle_beta   90.00
_cell.angle_gamma   90.00
#
_symmetry.space_group_name_H-M   'P 1'
#
loop_
_entity.id
_entity.type
_entity.pdbx_description
1 polymer ?
#
loop_
_entity_poly.entity_id
_entity_poly.type
_entity_poly.pdbx_seq_one_letter_code
_entity_poly.pdbx_strand_id
1 'polypeptide(L)'
;MVVFQGVLFLFFGVGLIVMDWRSLKTGWLPCGSNGLKGRLEFTRAGQPLGYWVMFALYGIGGAWLVIYSLRLLAGHAEPLPLR
;
A
#
# COMPACT_ATOMS: atom_id res chain seq x y z
N MET A 1 13.70 -4.89 16.80
CA MET A 1 12.87 -3.79 16.24
C MET A 1 13.06 -3.62 14.73
N VAL A 2 14.30 -3.50 14.24
CA VAL A 2 14.63 -3.39 12.81
C VAL A 2 13.97 -4.49 11.95
N VAL A 3 14.22 -5.77 12.27
CA VAL A 3 13.68 -6.90 11.50
C VAL A 3 12.15 -6.92 11.50
N PHE A 4 11.54 -6.71 12.67
CA PHE A 4 10.08 -6.68 12.80
C PHE A 4 9.45 -5.58 11.95
N GLN A 5 9.91 -4.32 12.10
CA GLN A 5 9.40 -3.20 11.31
C GLN A 5 9.70 -3.37 9.82
N GLY A 6 10.88 -3.86 9.47
CA GLY A 6 11.28 -4.12 8.09
C GLY A 6 10.35 -5.12 7.42
N VAL A 7 10.13 -6.28 8.02
CA VAL A 7 9.22 -7.31 7.48
C VAL A 7 7.79 -6.81 7.42
N LEU A 8 7.32 -6.11 8.46
CA LEU A 8 5.97 -5.56 8.52
C LEU A 8 5.73 -4.53 7.41
N PHE A 9 6.67 -3.60 7.22
CA PHE A 9 6.57 -2.59 6.17
C PHE A 9 6.70 -3.20 4.78
N LEU A 10 7.56 -4.21 4.61
CA LEU A 10 7.65 -4.93 3.35
C LEU A 10 6.30 -5.60 3.02
N PHE A 11 5.68 -6.28 3.99
CA PHE A 11 4.38 -6.91 3.82
C PHE A 11 3.29 -5.91 3.40
N PHE A 12 3.17 -4.78 4.09
CA PHE A 12 2.20 -3.75 3.73
C PHE A 12 2.50 -3.09 2.39
N GLY A 13 3.77 -2.77 2.11
CA GLY A 13 4.18 -2.14 0.86
C GLY A 13 3.88 -3.01 -0.36
N VAL A 14 4.25 -4.30 -0.29
CA VAL A 14 3.92 -5.28 -1.34
C VAL A 14 2.41 -5.47 -1.44
N GLY A 15 1.71 -5.53 -0.31
CA GLY A 15 0.24 -5.65 -0.28
C GLY A 15 -0.47 -4.53 -1.05
N LEU A 16 -0.04 -3.29 -0.87
CA LEU A 16 -0.57 -2.13 -1.61
C LEU A 16 -0.32 -2.25 -3.11
N ILE A 17 0.91 -2.59 -3.53
CA ILE A 17 1.25 -2.76 -4.94
C ILE A 17 0.43 -3.88 -5.59
N VAL A 18 0.25 -5.00 -4.88
CA VAL A 18 -0.58 -6.12 -5.35
C VAL A 18 -2.05 -5.72 -5.48
N MET A 19 -2.57 -4.92 -4.55
CA MET A 19 -3.93 -4.38 -4.64
C MET A 19 -4.09 -3.49 -5.87
N ASP A 20 -3.14 -2.60 -6.15
CA ASP A 20 -3.17 -1.76 -7.35
C ASP A 20 -3.12 -2.58 -8.64
N TRP A 21 -2.24 -3.58 -8.70
CA TRP A 21 -2.18 -4.45 -9.88
C TRP A 21 -3.51 -5.19 -10.08
N ARG A 22 -4.12 -5.72 -9.01
CA ARG A 22 -5.44 -6.36 -9.12
C ARG A 22 -6.51 -5.37 -9.56
N SER A 23 -6.49 -4.15 -9.02
CA SER A 23 -7.46 -3.10 -9.36
C SER A 23 -7.38 -2.71 -10.83
N LEU A 24 -6.21 -2.83 -11.47
CA LEU A 24 -6.08 -2.57 -12.91
C LEU A 24 -7.00 -3.46 -13.74
N LYS A 25 -7.12 -4.73 -13.34
CA LYS A 25 -7.94 -5.75 -14.02
C LYS A 25 -9.42 -5.68 -13.62
N THR A 26 -9.71 -5.46 -12.34
CA THR A 26 -11.09 -5.46 -11.82
C THR A 26 -11.77 -4.10 -11.93
N GLY A 27 -11.01 -3.02 -12.13
CA GLY A 27 -11.50 -1.65 -12.07
C GLY A 27 -11.93 -1.23 -10.66
N TRP A 28 -11.55 -2.00 -9.63
CA TRP A 28 -12.03 -1.89 -8.27
C TRP A 28 -10.87 -1.78 -7.28
N LEU A 29 -10.88 -0.71 -6.47
CA LEU A 29 -9.85 -0.43 -5.49
C LEU A 29 -10.46 -0.31 -4.08
N PRO A 30 -10.17 -1.26 -3.15
CA PRO A 30 -10.65 -1.19 -1.79
C PRO A 30 -9.79 -0.27 -0.93
N CYS A 31 -10.42 0.61 -0.15
CA CYS A 31 -9.72 1.40 0.87
C CYS A 31 -9.81 0.77 2.25
N GLY A 32 -8.71 0.15 2.68
CA GLY A 32 -8.59 -0.50 3.98
C GLY A 32 -9.58 -1.67 4.19
N SER A 33 -9.77 -2.06 5.45
CA SER A 33 -10.65 -3.20 5.80
C SER A 33 -12.12 -2.97 5.48
N ASN A 34 -12.55 -1.71 5.41
CA ASN A 34 -13.91 -1.34 5.05
C ASN A 34 -14.14 -1.37 3.53
N GLY A 35 -13.11 -1.10 2.72
CA GLY A 35 -13.16 -1.31 1.28
C GLY A 35 -13.34 -2.79 0.92
N LEU A 36 -12.69 -3.68 1.65
CA LEU A 36 -12.90 -5.14 1.50
C LEU A 36 -14.32 -5.60 1.88
N LYS A 37 -15.07 -4.77 2.62
CA LYS A 37 -16.47 -5.01 3.02
C LYS A 37 -17.48 -4.25 2.15
N GLY A 38 -17.04 -3.67 1.03
CA GLY A 38 -17.90 -2.94 0.09
C GLY A 38 -18.38 -1.57 0.56
N ARG A 39 -17.75 -0.96 1.58
CA ARG A 39 -18.19 0.32 2.17
C ARG A 39 -17.31 1.53 1.84
N LEU A 40 -16.06 1.29 1.46
CA LEU A 40 -15.06 2.32 1.14
C LEU A 40 -14.25 1.86 -0.08
N GLU A 41 -14.93 1.76 -1.22
CA GLU A 41 -14.33 1.30 -2.48
C GLU A 41 -14.44 2.37 -3.56
N PHE A 42 -13.39 2.50 -4.36
CA PHE A 42 -13.39 3.34 -5.56
C PHE A 42 -13.45 2.43 -6.79
N THR A 43 -14.40 2.70 -7.67
CA THR A 43 -14.49 2.01 -8.96
C THR A 43 -14.09 2.95 -10.08
N ARG A 44 -13.36 2.43 -11.07
CA ARG A 44 -12.93 3.22 -12.23
C ARG A 44 -14.13 3.75 -13.03
N ALA A 45 -15.21 2.99 -13.09
CA ALA A 45 -16.42 3.36 -13.83
C ALA A 45 -17.29 4.38 -13.07
N GLY A 46 -17.46 4.21 -11.76
CA GLY A 46 -18.32 5.12 -10.98
C GLY A 46 -17.61 6.39 -10.53
N GLN A 47 -16.32 6.32 -10.25
CA GLN A 47 -15.54 7.41 -9.66
C GLN A 47 -14.12 7.44 -10.25
N PRO A 48 -13.95 7.76 -11.55
CA PRO A 48 -12.67 7.64 -12.24
C PRO A 48 -11.56 8.46 -11.59
N LEU A 49 -11.85 9.71 -11.20
CA LEU A 49 -10.87 10.57 -10.54
C LEU A 49 -10.45 10.00 -9.18
N GLY A 50 -11.42 9.61 -8.34
CA GLY A 50 -11.15 9.03 -7.02
C GLY A 50 -10.34 7.74 -7.12
N TYR A 51 -10.69 6.87 -8.08
CA TYR A 51 -9.95 5.66 -8.38
C TYR A 51 -8.48 5.95 -8.72
N TRP A 52 -8.21 6.87 -9.66
CA TRP A 52 -6.83 7.17 -10.09
C TRP A 52 -6.01 7.87 -9.01
N VAL A 53 -6.64 8.75 -8.22
CA VAL A 53 -5.95 9.38 -7.07
C VAL A 53 -5.57 8.32 -6.04
N MET A 54 -6.49 7.43 -5.66
CA MET A 54 -6.19 6.38 -4.69
C MET A 54 -5.19 5.36 -5.23
N PHE A 55 -5.28 5.01 -6.51
CA PHE A 55 -4.30 4.17 -7.20
C PHE A 55 -2.90 4.79 -7.14
N ALA A 56 -2.76 6.09 -7.41
CA ALA A 56 -1.47 6.78 -7.30
C ALA A 56 -0.95 6.79 -5.86
N LEU A 57 -1.82 7.04 -4.87
CA LEU A 57 -1.44 7.02 -3.45
C LEU A 57 -1.01 5.62 -2.98
N TYR A 58 -1.70 4.57 -3.41
CA TYR A 58 -1.36 3.19 -3.06
C TYR A 58 -0.04 2.78 -3.71
N GLY A 59 0.16 3.16 -4.97
CA GLY A 59 1.39 2.86 -5.70
C GLY A 59 2.60 3.57 -5.12
N ILE A 60 2.50 4.88 -4.88
CA ILE A 60 3.58 5.69 -4.30
C ILE A 60 3.85 5.25 -2.86
N GLY A 61 2.81 5.11 -2.04
CA GLY A 61 2.94 4.68 -0.65
C GLY A 61 3.51 3.27 -0.53
N GLY A 62 3.03 2.35 -1.37
CA GLY A 62 3.53 0.98 -1.45
C GLY A 62 4.99 0.90 -1.86
N ALA A 63 5.37 1.60 -2.93
CA ALA A 63 6.77 1.66 -3.39
C ALA A 63 7.68 2.27 -2.32
N TRP A 64 7.26 3.36 -1.69
CA TRP A 64 8.02 4.00 -0.60
C TRP A 64 8.22 3.06 0.58
N LEU A 65 7.18 2.35 1.02
CA LEU A 65 7.28 1.36 2.09
C LEU A 65 8.24 0.23 1.73
N VAL A 66 8.17 -0.30 0.51
CA VAL A 66 9.09 -1.36 0.05
C VAL A 66 10.52 -0.85 0.08
N ILE A 67 10.81 0.31 -0.52
CA ILE A 67 12.17 0.89 -0.54
C ILE A 67 12.68 1.11 0.89
N TYR A 68 11.87 1.72 1.76
CA TYR A 68 12.25 1.96 3.14
C TYR A 68 12.50 0.65 3.89
N SER A 69 11.63 -0.34 3.73
CA SER A 69 11.79 -1.66 4.37
C SER A 69 13.06 -2.37 3.95
N LEU A 70 13.42 -2.33 2.66
CA LEU A 70 14.67 -2.92 2.15
C LEU A 70 15.89 -2.20 2.71
N ARG A 71 15.86 -0.85 2.77
CA ARG A 71 16.94 -0.06 3.38
C ARG A 71 17.08 -0.36 4.87
N LEU A 72 15.96 -0.52 5.59
CA LEU A 72 15.94 -0.86 7.01
C LEU A 72 16.52 -2.25 7.26
N LEU A 73 16.13 -3.26 6.46
CA LEU A 73 16.64 -4.62 6.56
C LEU A 73 18.13 -4.73 6.16
N ALA A 74 18.60 -3.86 5.27
CA ALA A 74 20.01 -3.75 4.90
C ALA A 74 20.87 -2.94 5.88
N GLY A 75 20.27 -2.37 6.95
CA GLY A 75 20.98 -1.53 7.91
C GLY A 75 21.34 -0.13 7.41
N HIS A 76 20.73 0.32 6.32
CA HIS A 76 20.93 1.64 5.72
C HIS A 76 19.88 2.69 6.15
N ALA A 77 18.98 2.32 7.06
CA ALA A 77 17.97 3.21 7.64
C ALA A 77 17.75 2.88 9.11
N GLU A 78 17.40 3.90 9.89
CA GLU A 78 17.02 3.72 11.30
C GLU A 78 15.55 3.29 11.42
N PRO A 79 15.22 2.41 12.39
CA PRO A 79 13.83 2.03 12.65
C PRO A 79 13.05 3.23 13.19
N LEU A 80 11.77 3.29 12.88
CA LEU A 80 10.88 4.32 13.42
C LEU A 80 10.70 4.13 14.93
N PRO A 81 10.60 5.22 15.72
CA PRO A 81 10.37 5.11 17.15
C PRO A 81 8.99 4.50 17.42
N LEU A 82 8.96 3.39 18.16
CA LEU A 82 7.74 2.85 18.75
C LEU A 82 7.69 3.38 20.19
N ARG A 83 6.69 4.22 20.48
CA ARG A 83 6.40 4.68 21.84
C ARG A 83 5.48 3.70 22.54
#